data_AF-A0A7S2SF62-F1
#
_entry.id   AF-A0A7S2SF62-F1
#
_cell.length_a   1.000
_cell.length_b   1.000
_cell.length_c   1.000
_cell.angle_alpha   90.00
_cell.angle_beta   90.00
_cell.angle_gamma   90.00
#
_symmetry.space_group_name_H-M   'P 1'
#
loop_
_entity.id
_entity.type
_entity.pdbx_description
1 polymer ?
#
loop_
_entity_poly.entity_id
_entity_poly.type
_entity_poly.pdbx_seq_one_letter_code
_entity_poly.pdbx_strand_id
1 'polypeptide(L)'
;VKLCGLVQQVVGCTKVGILDSFFELGGTSIHAIRLSGLVRSQLGYQLPVKTIFESKTVQGFSLALELDHIPAIPVSEESDVLSFSEERMLFLSEYDDQASRAYHIPLAFTLHDGVDVDVLSKSLGWLMDRHEILKTSFNQELLRRKVLPKSVVELTAIAVLEDFLNAKFNLNTGVPVRVGYFEDTN
;
A
#
# COMPACT_ATOMS: atom_id res chain seq x y z
N VAL A 1 -6.68 17.09 25.51
CA VAL A 1 -6.85 18.03 24.37
C VAL A 1 -6.21 17.52 23.08
N LYS A 2 -4.92 17.12 23.08
CA LYS A 2 -4.24 16.63 21.86
C LYS A 2 -4.89 15.38 21.23
N LEU A 3 -5.26 14.36 22.02
CA LEU A 3 -5.90 13.13 21.51
C LEU A 3 -7.26 13.38 20.84
N CYS A 4 -8.13 14.21 21.43
CA CYS A 4 -9.41 14.58 20.81
C CYS A 4 -9.21 15.23 19.44
N GLY A 5 -8.19 16.08 19.29
CA GLY A 5 -7.84 16.68 18.01
C GLY A 5 -7.37 15.66 16.97
N LEU A 6 -6.61 14.63 17.39
CA LEU A 6 -6.21 13.54 16.48
C LEU A 6 -7.41 12.68 16.07
N VAL A 7 -8.33 12.38 17.00
CA VAL A 7 -9.59 11.69 16.66
C VAL A 7 -10.40 12.50 15.66
N GLN A 8 -10.55 13.81 15.91
CA GLN A 8 -11.25 14.72 15.03
C GLN A 8 -10.63 14.71 13.62
N GLN A 9 -9.30 14.74 13.52
CA GLN A 9 -8.59 14.69 12.25
C GLN A 9 -8.81 13.38 11.48
N VAL A 10 -8.81 12.22 12.15
CA VAL A 10 -8.95 10.94 11.45
C VAL A 10 -10.39 10.62 11.07
N VAL A 11 -11.36 11.00 11.91
CA VAL A 11 -12.78 10.72 11.68
C VAL A 11 -13.44 11.80 10.82
N GLY A 12 -12.90 13.03 10.82
CA GLY A 12 -13.42 14.14 10.01
C GLY A 12 -14.63 14.85 10.62
N CYS A 13 -14.83 14.76 11.94
CA CYS A 13 -15.93 15.44 12.65
C CYS A 13 -15.54 16.85 13.15
N THR A 14 -16.51 17.63 13.62
CA THR A 14 -16.29 19.03 14.07
C THR A 14 -15.85 19.16 15.52
N LYS A 15 -16.34 18.29 16.41
CA LYS A 15 -16.00 18.26 17.84
C LYS A 15 -15.98 16.82 18.33
N VAL A 16 -15.05 16.54 19.25
CA VAL A 16 -14.90 15.24 19.92
C VAL A 16 -14.76 15.49 21.41
N GLY A 17 -15.69 14.98 22.19
CA GLY A 17 -15.64 14.87 23.64
C GLY A 17 -14.74 13.73 24.10
N ILE A 18 -14.29 13.79 25.35
CA ILE A 18 -13.45 12.71 25.91
C ILE A 18 -14.23 11.40 26.14
N LEU A 19 -15.55 11.50 26.31
CA LEU A 19 -16.45 10.37 26.55
C LEU A 19 -17.09 9.84 25.27
N ASP A 20 -16.90 10.53 24.14
CA ASP A 20 -17.48 10.12 22.87
C ASP A 20 -16.85 8.81 22.43
N SER A 21 -17.69 7.86 22.02
CA SER A 21 -17.24 6.60 21.45
C SER A 21 -16.65 6.85 20.06
N PHE A 22 -15.41 6.44 19.87
CA PHE A 22 -14.68 6.51 18.60
C PHE A 22 -15.48 5.89 17.45
N PHE A 23 -16.18 4.78 17.70
CA PHE A 23 -16.96 4.07 16.70
C PHE A 23 -18.32 4.72 16.43
N GLU A 24 -18.95 5.33 17.45
CA GLU A 24 -20.20 6.10 17.26
C GLU A 24 -19.96 7.38 16.48
N LEU A 25 -18.75 7.94 16.56
CA LEU A 25 -18.33 9.07 15.72
C LEU A 25 -18.08 8.69 14.25
N GLY A 26 -18.16 7.40 13.88
CA GLY A 26 -17.85 6.91 12.52
C GLY A 26 -16.42 6.36 12.37
N GLY A 27 -15.72 6.11 13.48
CA GLY A 27 -14.43 5.44 13.49
C GLY A 27 -14.52 4.02 12.90
N THR A 28 -13.55 3.67 12.05
CA THR A 28 -13.39 2.34 11.45
C THR A 28 -12.03 1.76 11.84
N SER A 29 -11.73 0.53 11.42
CA SER A 29 -10.39 -0.06 11.58
C SER A 29 -9.29 0.78 10.91
N ILE A 30 -9.56 1.33 9.72
CA ILE A 30 -8.62 2.22 9.02
C ILE A 30 -8.39 3.50 9.82
N HIS A 31 -9.46 4.11 10.37
CA HIS A 31 -9.33 5.27 11.24
C HIS A 31 -8.52 4.94 12.51
N ALA A 32 -8.73 3.76 13.11
CA ALA A 32 -8.00 3.33 14.30
C ALA A 32 -6.50 3.09 14.02
N ILE A 33 -6.17 2.45 12.90
CA ILE A 33 -4.78 2.28 12.44
C ILE A 33 -4.12 3.64 12.20
N ARG A 34 -4.83 4.56 11.52
CA ARG A 34 -4.35 5.92 11.27
C ARG A 34 -4.15 6.71 12.57
N LEU A 35 -5.08 6.61 13.51
CA LEU A 35 -4.99 7.25 14.83
C LEU A 35 -3.77 6.73 15.59
N SER A 36 -3.55 5.41 15.61
CA SER A 36 -2.37 4.78 16.21
C SER A 36 -1.07 5.35 15.64
N GLY A 37 -0.97 5.45 14.31
CA GLY A 37 0.19 6.03 13.63
C GLY A 37 0.40 7.53 13.92
N LEU A 38 -0.68 8.31 14.01
CA LEU A 38 -0.61 9.74 14.37
C LEU A 38 -0.21 9.95 15.82
N VAL A 39 -0.74 9.15 16.76
CA VAL A 39 -0.35 9.20 18.17
C VAL A 39 1.14 8.87 18.30
N ARG A 40 1.63 7.84 17.61
CA ARG A 40 3.06 7.51 17.60
C ARG A 40 3.92 8.65 17.03
N SER A 41 3.57 9.14 15.84
CA SER A 41 4.39 10.13 15.13
C SER A 41 4.36 11.54 15.74
N GLN A 42 3.23 11.97 16.32
CA GLN A 42 3.08 13.32 16.86
C GLN A 42 3.20 13.41 18.39
N LEU A 43 2.89 12.33 19.11
CA LEU A 43 2.90 12.31 20.57
C LEU A 43 3.97 11.38 21.16
N GLY A 44 4.58 10.51 20.36
CA GLY A 44 5.63 9.59 20.81
C GLY A 44 5.11 8.40 21.63
N TYR A 45 3.79 8.19 21.69
CA TYR A 45 3.17 7.11 22.48
C TYR A 45 2.65 5.98 21.60
N GLN A 46 2.57 4.78 22.19
CA GLN A 46 1.89 3.65 21.57
C GLN A 46 0.41 3.66 21.92
N LEU A 47 -0.44 3.64 20.90
CA LEU A 47 -1.86 3.38 21.03
C LEU A 47 -2.19 2.13 20.22
N PRO A 48 -2.16 0.92 20.81
CA PRO A 48 -2.52 -0.29 20.08
C PRO A 48 -3.95 -0.19 19.55
N VAL A 49 -4.18 -0.68 18.33
CA VAL A 49 -5.54 -0.69 17.74
C VAL A 49 -6.51 -1.45 18.65
N LYS A 50 -6.05 -2.55 19.25
CA LYS A 50 -6.81 -3.31 20.25
C LYS A 50 -7.33 -2.43 21.40
N THR A 51 -6.50 -1.55 21.94
CA THR A 51 -6.88 -0.61 23.02
C THR A 51 -8.01 0.32 22.60
N ILE A 52 -8.03 0.77 21.33
CA ILE A 52 -9.13 1.59 20.81
C ILE A 52 -10.45 0.80 20.80
N PHE A 53 -10.41 -0.49 20.43
CA PHE A 53 -11.59 -1.37 20.43
C PHE A 53 -12.10 -1.71 21.84
N GLU A 54 -11.19 -1.92 22.79
CA GLU A 54 -11.54 -2.26 24.17
C GLU A 54 -12.07 -1.05 24.93
N SER A 55 -11.35 0.07 24.87
CA SER A 55 -11.68 1.27 25.65
C SER A 55 -12.75 2.15 25.01
N LYS A 56 -12.88 2.12 23.68
CA LYS A 56 -13.87 2.79 22.82
C LYS A 56 -13.91 4.32 22.87
N THR A 57 -13.58 4.94 24.00
CA THR A 57 -13.67 6.39 24.23
C THR A 57 -12.28 7.01 24.33
N VAL A 58 -12.19 8.31 24.04
CA VAL A 58 -10.91 9.04 24.11
C VAL A 58 -10.30 9.01 25.51
N GLN A 59 -11.14 9.14 26.53
CA GLN A 59 -10.71 8.98 27.92
C GLN A 59 -10.19 7.56 28.17
N GLY A 60 -10.94 6.55 27.76
CA GLY A 60 -10.61 5.16 28.02
C GLY A 60 -9.27 4.75 27.40
N PHE A 61 -9.01 5.11 26.15
CA PHE A 61 -7.70 4.78 25.56
C PHE A 61 -6.59 5.75 25.98
N SER A 62 -6.90 6.98 26.41
CA SER A 62 -5.89 7.87 27.03
C SER A 62 -5.34 7.29 28.33
N LEU A 63 -6.17 6.60 29.12
CA LEU A 63 -5.76 5.94 30.36
C LEU A 63 -4.95 4.67 30.10
N ALA A 64 -5.16 4.05 28.94
CA ALA A 64 -4.49 2.82 28.52
C ALA A 64 -3.32 3.08 27.54
N LEU A 65 -2.86 4.34 27.41
CA LEU A 65 -1.66 4.65 26.65
C LEU A 65 -0.45 4.03 27.34
N GLU A 66 0.27 3.21 26.60
CA GLU A 66 1.59 2.76 27.01
C GLU A 66 2.56 3.95 26.86
N LEU A 67 3.19 4.34 27.98
CA LEU A 67 4.11 5.46 28.04
C LEU A 67 5.51 5.10 27.50
N ASP A 68 5.72 3.84 27.15
CA ASP A 68 6.98 3.38 26.59
C ASP A 68 7.14 3.90 25.16
N HIS A 69 8.26 4.57 24.93
CA HIS A 69 8.61 5.12 23.64
C HIS A 69 9.03 3.99 22.69
N ILE A 70 8.23 3.70 21.66
CA ILE A 70 8.65 2.77 20.60
C ILE A 70 9.64 3.49 19.68
N PRO A 71 10.88 2.98 19.50
CA PRO A 71 11.79 3.54 18.51
C PRO A 71 11.16 3.50 17.11
N ALA A 72 11.55 4.43 16.23
CA ALA A 72 11.19 4.36 14.82
C ALA A 72 11.64 3.02 14.23
N ILE A 73 10.93 2.52 13.20
CA ILE A 73 11.41 1.35 12.47
C ILE A 73 12.73 1.77 11.81
N PRO A 74 13.87 1.18 12.19
CA PRO A 74 15.13 1.56 11.59
C PRO A 74 15.14 1.16 10.12
N VAL A 75 15.85 1.91 9.29
CA VAL A 75 16.17 1.45 7.94
C VAL A 75 17.05 0.21 8.09
N SER A 76 16.61 -0.92 7.53
CA SER A 76 17.39 -2.16 7.58
C SER A 76 18.63 -2.04 6.69
N GLU A 77 19.77 -2.49 7.19
CA GLU A 77 20.98 -2.68 6.37
C GLU A 77 20.77 -3.82 5.35
N GLU A 78 19.97 -4.83 5.70
CA GLU A 78 19.54 -5.92 4.82
C GLU A 78 18.20 -5.60 4.14
N SER A 79 18.11 -4.41 3.54
CA SER A 79 16.89 -3.98 2.84
C SER A 79 16.60 -4.81 1.60
N ASP A 80 17.48 -5.71 1.18
CA ASP A 80 17.33 -6.58 0.03
C ASP A 80 16.73 -7.97 0.38
N VAL A 81 16.60 -8.34 1.66
CA VAL A 81 15.98 -9.61 2.08
C VAL A 81 14.49 -9.58 1.77
N LEU A 82 13.95 -10.70 1.27
CA LEU A 82 12.51 -10.87 1.10
C LEU A 82 11.80 -11.03 2.45
N SER A 83 10.68 -10.35 2.60
CA SER A 83 9.72 -10.69 3.65
C SER A 83 9.12 -12.08 3.40
N PHE A 84 8.59 -12.71 4.44
CA PHE A 84 7.89 -14.00 4.32
C PHE A 84 6.75 -13.98 3.28
N SER A 85 6.10 -12.83 3.10
CA SER A 85 5.05 -12.67 2.09
C SER A 85 5.65 -12.62 0.68
N GLU A 86 6.75 -11.90 0.48
CA GLU A 86 7.45 -11.84 -0.81
C GLU A 86 8.01 -13.22 -1.19
N GLU A 87 8.62 -13.96 -0.26
CA GLU A 87 9.14 -15.32 -0.52
C GLU A 87 8.02 -16.28 -0.94
N ARG A 88 6.89 -16.27 -0.24
CA ARG A 88 5.72 -17.07 -0.60
C ARG A 88 5.20 -16.71 -1.99
N MET A 89 5.10 -15.41 -2.30
CA MET A 89 4.61 -14.96 -3.61
C MET A 89 5.58 -15.35 -4.73
N LEU A 90 6.89 -15.25 -4.49
CA LEU A 90 7.91 -15.68 -5.45
C LEU A 90 7.80 -17.18 -5.73
N PHE A 91 7.67 -18.00 -4.69
CA PHE A 91 7.40 -19.44 -4.84
C PHE A 91 6.15 -19.71 -5.68
N LEU A 92 5.02 -19.07 -5.37
CA LEU A 92 3.76 -19.27 -6.10
C LEU A 92 3.85 -18.81 -7.57
N SER A 93 4.63 -17.76 -7.84
CA SER A 93 4.82 -17.25 -9.20
C SER A 93 5.57 -18.23 -10.12
N GLU A 94 6.45 -19.06 -9.55
CA GLU A 94 7.27 -20.03 -10.27
C GLU A 94 6.71 -21.46 -10.22
N TYR A 95 5.82 -21.74 -9.26
CA TYR A 95 5.27 -23.09 -9.06
C TYR A 95 4.43 -23.59 -10.25
N ASP A 96 3.47 -22.78 -10.70
CA ASP A 96 2.61 -23.07 -11.85
C ASP A 96 1.99 -21.77 -12.38
N ASP A 97 1.69 -21.73 -13.67
CA ASP A 97 1.17 -20.54 -14.34
C ASP A 97 -0.24 -20.14 -13.87
N GLN A 98 -1.10 -21.10 -13.52
CA GLN A 98 -2.41 -20.81 -12.94
C GLN A 98 -2.26 -20.23 -11.53
N ALA A 99 -1.36 -20.77 -10.72
CA ALA A 99 -1.05 -20.24 -9.39
C ALA A 99 -0.51 -18.81 -9.48
N SER A 100 0.38 -18.53 -10.42
CA SER A 100 0.91 -17.18 -10.68
C SER A 100 -0.20 -16.19 -11.07
N ARG A 101 -1.02 -16.55 -12.07
CA ARG A 101 -2.12 -15.68 -12.55
C ARG A 101 -3.18 -15.41 -11.49
N ALA A 102 -3.40 -16.33 -10.55
CA ALA A 102 -4.35 -16.14 -9.45
C ALA A 102 -4.02 -14.92 -8.56
N TYR A 103 -2.78 -14.42 -8.63
CA TYR A 103 -2.32 -13.22 -7.91
C TYR A 103 -2.16 -11.98 -8.80
N HIS A 104 -2.59 -12.04 -10.07
CA HIS A 104 -2.71 -10.82 -10.86
C HIS A 104 -3.83 -9.93 -10.30
N ILE A 105 -3.57 -8.63 -10.18
CA ILE A 105 -4.55 -7.63 -9.73
C ILE A 105 -4.81 -6.69 -10.91
N PRO A 106 -5.75 -7.03 -11.82
CA PRO A 106 -6.07 -6.17 -12.94
C PRO A 106 -6.85 -4.95 -12.47
N LEU A 107 -6.41 -3.76 -12.89
CA LEU A 107 -7.10 -2.50 -12.69
C LEU A 107 -7.34 -1.88 -14.07
N ALA A 108 -8.60 -1.54 -14.37
CA ALA A 108 -8.99 -0.90 -15.61
C ALA A 108 -9.75 0.38 -15.31
N PHE A 109 -9.48 1.42 -16.09
CA PHE A 109 -10.09 2.74 -15.97
C PHE A 109 -10.52 3.22 -17.35
N THR A 110 -11.72 3.77 -17.45
CA THR A 110 -12.17 4.48 -18.66
C THR A 110 -11.56 5.87 -18.66
N LEU A 111 -10.84 6.20 -19.71
CA LEU A 111 -10.29 7.53 -19.93
C LEU A 111 -11.35 8.39 -20.63
N HIS A 112 -11.42 9.68 -20.26
CA HIS A 112 -12.26 10.63 -20.99
C HIS A 112 -11.67 10.94 -22.36
N ASP A 113 -12.52 11.40 -23.28
CA ASP A 113 -12.08 11.90 -24.57
C ASP A 113 -11.07 13.05 -24.40
N GLY A 114 -10.03 13.06 -25.25
CA GLY A 114 -8.99 14.09 -25.23
C GLY A 114 -7.88 13.89 -24.19
N VAL A 115 -7.82 12.73 -23.52
CA VAL A 115 -6.66 12.37 -22.69
C VAL A 115 -5.40 12.30 -23.56
N ASP A 116 -4.39 13.07 -23.18
CA ASP A 116 -3.06 13.04 -23.79
C ASP A 116 -2.27 11.84 -23.25
N VAL A 117 -2.04 10.85 -24.12
CA VAL A 117 -1.34 9.60 -23.81
C VAL A 117 0.12 9.85 -23.42
N ASP A 118 0.78 10.87 -23.96
CA ASP A 118 2.16 11.21 -23.61
C ASP A 118 2.25 11.79 -22.19
N VAL A 119 1.28 12.63 -21.81
CA VAL A 119 1.19 13.16 -20.44
C VAL A 119 0.87 12.05 -19.45
N LEU A 120 -0.03 11.13 -19.79
CA LEU A 120 -0.34 9.96 -18.97
C LEU A 120 0.89 9.06 -18.80
N SER A 121 1.60 8.76 -19.88
CA SER A 121 2.84 7.97 -19.87
C SER A 121 3.91 8.57 -18.95
N LYS A 122 4.15 9.89 -19.05
CA LYS A 122 5.08 10.60 -18.15
C LYS A 122 4.65 10.55 -16.69
N SER A 123 3.36 10.68 -16.43
CA SER A 123 2.80 10.66 -15.07
C SER A 123 2.94 9.28 -14.41
N LEU A 124 2.69 8.21 -15.18
CA LEU A 124 2.91 6.83 -14.76
C LEU A 124 4.39 6.57 -14.49
N GLY A 125 5.28 7.02 -15.39
CA GLY A 125 6.73 6.91 -15.19
C GLY A 125 7.19 7.55 -13.89
N TRP A 126 6.69 8.75 -13.56
CA TRP A 126 7.00 9.42 -12.28
C TRP A 126 6.49 8.63 -11.07
N LEU A 127 5.27 8.09 -11.13
CA LEU A 127 4.69 7.29 -10.04
C LEU A 127 5.51 6.03 -9.80
N MET A 128 5.93 5.34 -10.87
CA MET A 128 6.74 4.13 -10.78
C MET A 128 8.16 4.43 -10.29
N ASP A 129 8.76 5.53 -10.71
CA ASP A 129 10.07 5.97 -10.21
C ASP A 129 10.02 6.30 -8.71
N ARG A 130 8.90 6.85 -8.23
CA ARG A 130 8.67 7.22 -6.83
C ARG A 130 8.54 6.02 -5.90
N HIS A 131 7.92 4.92 -6.36
CA HIS A 131 7.61 3.78 -5.51
C HIS A 131 8.55 2.60 -5.82
N GLU A 132 9.49 2.33 -4.92
CA GLU A 132 10.52 1.28 -5.11
C GLU A 132 9.93 -0.07 -5.52
N ILE A 133 8.83 -0.50 -4.89
CA ILE A 133 8.19 -1.79 -5.18
C ILE A 133 7.75 -1.95 -6.64
N LEU A 134 7.39 -0.85 -7.33
CA LEU A 134 6.97 -0.88 -8.73
C LEU A 134 8.15 -1.02 -9.70
N LYS A 135 9.37 -0.85 -9.20
CA LYS A 135 10.62 -1.01 -9.93
C LYS A 135 11.51 -2.08 -9.28
N THR A 136 10.92 -3.05 -8.57
CA THR A 136 11.64 -4.13 -7.90
C THR A 136 11.54 -5.43 -8.69
N SER A 137 12.68 -6.08 -8.90
CA SER A 137 12.76 -7.48 -9.33
C SER A 137 13.18 -8.38 -8.17
N PHE A 138 12.96 -9.69 -8.31
CA PHE A 138 13.14 -10.69 -7.25
C PHE A 138 14.05 -11.81 -7.75
N ASN A 139 15.15 -12.09 -7.04
CA ASN A 139 16.02 -13.21 -7.35
C ASN A 139 15.61 -14.41 -6.50
N GLN A 140 15.17 -15.48 -7.15
CA GLN A 140 14.71 -16.70 -6.49
C GLN A 140 15.84 -17.49 -5.83
N GLU A 141 17.01 -17.57 -6.43
CA GLU A 141 18.13 -18.35 -5.90
C GLU A 141 18.72 -17.72 -4.63
N LEU A 142 18.80 -16.39 -4.62
CA LEU A 142 19.38 -15.63 -3.51
C LEU A 142 18.33 -15.22 -2.47
N LEU A 143 17.03 -15.36 -2.78
CA LEU A 143 15.92 -14.81 -1.99
C LEU A 143 16.18 -13.34 -1.63
N ARG A 144 16.53 -12.57 -2.65
CA ARG A 144 16.83 -11.14 -2.55
C ARG A 144 15.99 -10.34 -3.54
N ARG A 145 15.53 -9.16 -3.13
CA ARG A 145 14.97 -8.16 -4.02
C ARG A 145 16.04 -7.24 -4.56
N LYS A 146 15.81 -6.70 -5.75
CA LYS A 146 16.66 -5.71 -6.40
C LYS A 146 15.79 -4.55 -6.86
N VAL A 147 15.97 -3.40 -6.22
CA VAL A 147 15.32 -2.16 -6.64
C VAL A 147 16.09 -1.59 -7.84
N LEU A 148 15.41 -1.40 -8.96
CA LEU A 148 15.98 -0.77 -10.13
C LEU A 148 16.10 0.75 -9.90
N PRO A 149 17.14 1.40 -10.44
CA PRO A 149 17.32 2.85 -10.25
C PRO A 149 16.16 3.66 -10.87
N LYS A 150 15.60 3.15 -11.98
CA LYS A 150 14.51 3.75 -12.74
C LYS A 150 13.47 2.69 -13.11
N SER A 151 12.23 3.11 -13.26
CA SER A 151 11.16 2.30 -13.85
C SER A 151 11.53 1.91 -15.28
N VAL A 152 11.18 0.67 -15.63
CA VAL A 152 11.30 0.10 -16.98
C VAL A 152 9.92 -0.12 -17.63
N VAL A 153 8.87 0.37 -16.98
CA VAL A 153 7.49 0.11 -17.39
C VAL A 153 7.04 1.23 -18.30
N GLU A 154 6.58 0.85 -19.48
CA GLU A 154 6.10 1.76 -20.51
C GLU A 154 4.59 1.58 -20.70
N LEU A 155 3.91 2.68 -21.03
CA LEU A 155 2.51 2.65 -21.43
C LEU A 155 2.42 2.15 -22.88
N THR A 156 1.88 0.95 -23.10
CA THR A 156 1.83 0.31 -24.42
C THR A 156 0.40 0.19 -24.97
N ALA A 157 0.25 0.32 -26.29
CA ALA A 157 -1.02 -0.01 -26.94
C ALA A 157 -1.22 -1.53 -26.88
N ILE A 158 -2.41 -1.96 -26.43
CA ILE A 158 -2.76 -3.37 -26.28
C ILE A 158 -3.49 -3.83 -27.53
N ALA A 159 -2.97 -4.86 -28.19
CA ALA A 159 -3.62 -5.47 -29.36
C ALA A 159 -4.75 -6.44 -28.96
N VAL A 160 -4.51 -7.23 -27.91
CA VAL A 160 -5.46 -8.24 -27.39
C VAL A 160 -5.48 -8.15 -25.87
N LEU A 161 -6.63 -7.75 -25.32
CA LEU A 161 -6.78 -7.53 -23.88
C LEU A 161 -6.55 -8.82 -23.08
N GLU A 162 -7.07 -9.95 -23.54
CA GLU A 162 -6.95 -11.24 -22.84
C GLU A 162 -5.50 -11.69 -22.71
N ASP A 163 -4.71 -11.59 -23.78
CA ASP A 163 -3.28 -11.88 -23.78
C ASP A 163 -2.54 -10.95 -22.81
N PHE A 164 -2.87 -9.66 -22.84
CA PHE A 164 -2.29 -8.68 -21.93
C PHE A 164 -2.64 -8.96 -20.47
N LEU A 165 -3.83 -9.45 -20.14
CA LEU A 165 -4.22 -9.77 -18.76
C LEU A 165 -3.59 -11.09 -18.28
N ASN A 166 -3.46 -12.07 -19.17
CA ASN A 166 -3.00 -13.42 -18.84
C ASN A 166 -1.49 -13.61 -18.95
N ALA A 167 -0.76 -12.70 -19.61
CA ALA A 167 0.70 -12.77 -19.70
C ALA A 167 1.34 -12.90 -18.30
N LYS A 168 2.21 -13.87 -18.11
CA LYS A 168 2.90 -14.09 -16.82
C LYS A 168 3.95 -12.99 -16.59
N PHE A 169 4.09 -12.52 -15.35
CA PHE A 169 5.22 -11.68 -14.97
C PHE A 169 6.46 -12.54 -14.73
N ASN A 170 7.58 -12.20 -15.36
CA ASN A 170 8.88 -12.76 -14.99
C ASN A 170 9.49 -11.90 -13.90
N LEU A 171 9.38 -12.35 -12.65
CA LEU A 171 9.87 -11.59 -11.48
C LEU A 171 11.40 -11.60 -11.35
N ASN A 172 12.08 -12.55 -12.00
CA ASN A 172 13.54 -12.66 -11.99
C ASN A 172 14.23 -11.58 -12.83
N THR A 173 13.63 -11.19 -13.96
CA THR A 173 14.20 -10.23 -14.91
C THR A 173 13.40 -8.95 -15.08
N GLY A 174 12.13 -8.94 -14.65
CA GLY A 174 11.22 -7.82 -14.77
C GLY A 174 10.62 -7.38 -13.44
N VAL A 175 9.61 -6.53 -13.54
CA VAL A 175 8.88 -5.95 -12.39
C VAL A 175 7.43 -6.44 -12.39
N PRO A 176 6.74 -6.51 -11.24
CA PRO A 176 5.39 -7.07 -11.12
C PRO A 176 4.29 -6.11 -11.59
N VAL A 177 4.55 -5.26 -12.58
CA VAL A 177 3.58 -4.30 -13.10
C VAL A 177 3.78 -4.10 -14.60
N ARG A 178 2.67 -3.98 -15.33
CA ARG A 178 2.62 -3.56 -16.73
C ARG A 178 1.41 -2.65 -16.91
N VAL A 179 1.49 -1.71 -17.83
CA VAL A 179 0.41 -0.78 -18.12
C VAL A 179 0.21 -0.72 -19.62
N GLY A 180 -1.04 -0.76 -20.04
CA GLY A 180 -1.38 -0.57 -21.43
C GLY A 180 -2.74 0.10 -21.58
N TYR A 181 -3.02 0.52 -22.80
CA TYR A 181 -4.27 1.15 -23.19
C TYR A 181 -4.80 0.48 -24.46
N PHE A 182 -6.10 0.47 -24.63
CA PHE A 182 -6.78 0.01 -25.83
C PHE A 182 -8.03 0.86 -26.04
N GLU A 183 -8.51 0.92 -27.27
CA GLU A 183 -9.82 1.48 -27.56
C GLU A 183 -10.88 0.42 -27.25
N ASP A 184 -11.88 0.80 -26.45
CA ASP A 184 -13.04 -0.04 -26.19
C ASP A 184 -13.97 0.06 -27.40
N THR A 185 -13.93 -0.93 -28.29
CA THR A 185 -14.75 -0.96 -29.52
C THR A 185 -16.13 -1.61 -29.29
N ASN A 186 -16.60 -1.70 -28.04
CA ASN A 186 -17.92 -2.22 -27.72
C ASN A 186 -19.06 -1.27 -28.11
#